data_AF-A0A0P0V7P2-F1
#
_entry.id   AF-A0A0P0V7P2-F1
#
_cell.length_a   1.000
_cell.length_b   1.000
_cell.length_c   1.000
_cell.angle_alpha   90.00
_cell.angle_beta   90.00
_cell.angle_gamma   90.00
#
_symmetry.space_group_name_H-M   'P 1'
#
loop_
_entity.id
_entity.type
_entity.pdbx_description
1 polymer ?
#
loop_
_entity_poly.entity_id
_entity_poly.type
_entity_poly.pdbx_seq_one_letter_code
_entity_poly.pdbx_strand_id
1 'polypeptide(L)'
;FADLSLTLARLPVFYKHRDFLFYRPWTFALPNVLVRIPSSLFESIIWVAITYYTMGFAPEASRFFKHLLVVFMLQQMAAGLFRVTAGLCRTVVVTNTAGSLAVLIMFVLGGFILPKDAIPKWWVWAYWCSPLTYAYIAFSSNEMHSPRWMDKFVPDGKRLGVAVLENSGVFTNKEWYWIATGALLGFTILFNVLFSLSLMYLNRK
;
A
#
# COMPACT_ATOMS: atom_id res chain seq x y z
N PHE A 1 6.04 11.72 -3.66
CA PHE A 1 6.25 12.57 -4.86
C PHE A 1 7.67 12.54 -5.42
N ALA A 2 8.74 12.58 -4.61
CA ALA A 2 10.13 12.51 -5.10
C ALA A 2 10.39 11.29 -6.01
N ASP A 3 9.82 10.14 -5.65
CA ASP A 3 9.95 8.89 -6.39
C ASP A 3 9.37 8.92 -7.81
N LEU A 4 8.33 9.74 -8.03
CA LEU A 4 7.65 9.93 -9.31
C LEU A 4 8.52 10.77 -10.24
N SER A 5 9.04 11.91 -9.74
CA SER A 5 9.94 12.79 -10.50
C SER A 5 11.23 12.09 -10.90
N LEU A 6 11.83 11.31 -9.99
CA LEU A 6 13.03 10.51 -10.28
C LEU A 6 12.78 9.45 -11.34
N THR A 7 11.62 8.80 -11.33
CA THR A 7 11.28 7.78 -12.34
C THR A 7 11.10 8.44 -13.71
N LEU A 8 10.34 9.54 -13.79
CA LEU A 8 10.14 10.29 -15.03
C LEU A 8 11.45 10.81 -15.62
N ALA A 9 12.40 11.28 -14.80
CA ALA A 9 13.71 11.75 -15.26
C ALA A 9 14.55 10.62 -15.91
N ARG A 10 14.37 9.36 -15.48
CA ARG A 10 15.10 8.21 -16.01
C ARG A 10 14.47 7.61 -17.28
N LEU A 11 13.18 7.84 -17.52
CA LEU A 11 12.44 7.28 -18.66
C LEU A 11 13.04 7.64 -20.03
N PRO A 12 13.44 8.91 -20.34
CA PRO A 12 13.97 9.25 -21.66
C PRO A 12 15.27 8.50 -22.01
N VAL A 13 16.17 8.35 -21.03
CA VAL A 13 17.42 7.60 -21.18
C VAL A 13 17.11 6.12 -21.43
N PHE A 14 16.16 5.56 -20.68
CA PHE A 14 15.72 4.18 -20.86
C PHE A 14 15.15 3.93 -22.27
N TYR A 15 14.25 4.79 -22.74
CA TYR A 15 13.67 4.66 -24.09
C TYR A 15 14.77 4.72 -25.16
N LYS A 16 15.75 5.62 -25.03
CA LYS A 16 16.88 5.69 -25.95
C LYS A 16 17.67 4.37 -26.00
N HIS A 17 18.00 3.78 -24.85
CA HIS A 17 18.73 2.50 -24.81
C HIS A 17 17.91 1.32 -25.36
N ARG A 18 16.60 1.31 -25.11
CA ARG A 18 15.68 0.29 -25.61
C ARG A 18 15.52 0.37 -27.14
N ASP A 19 15.40 1.58 -27.68
CA ASP A 19 15.21 1.82 -29.12
C ASP A 19 16.48 1.42 -29.91
N PHE A 20 17.67 1.48 -29.29
CA PHE A 20 18.92 0.92 -29.82
C PHE A 20 19.13 -0.58 -29.51
N LEU A 21 18.13 -1.26 -28.93
CA LEU A 21 18.18 -2.69 -28.57
C LEU A 21 19.35 -3.09 -27.64
N PHE A 22 19.97 -2.13 -26.93
CA PHE A 22 21.10 -2.42 -26.05
C PHE A 22 20.72 -3.32 -24.87
N TYR A 23 19.50 -3.15 -24.33
CA TYR A 23 19.06 -3.86 -23.13
C TYR A 23 17.58 -4.24 -23.17
N ARG A 24 17.25 -5.42 -22.63
CA ARG A 24 15.86 -5.86 -22.42
C ARG A 24 15.19 -5.00 -21.33
N PRO A 25 13.89 -4.68 -21.42
CA PRO A 25 13.19 -3.84 -20.44
C PRO A 25 13.34 -4.29 -18.97
N TRP A 26 13.40 -5.60 -18.74
CA TRP A 26 13.55 -6.20 -17.41
C TRP A 26 14.87 -5.85 -16.72
N THR A 27 15.95 -5.57 -17.47
CA THR A 27 17.25 -5.20 -16.88
C THR A 27 17.25 -3.80 -16.29
N PHE A 28 16.29 -2.95 -16.65
CA PHE A 28 16.07 -1.65 -16.01
C PHE A 28 15.13 -1.76 -14.81
N ALA A 29 14.12 -2.63 -14.88
CA ALA A 29 13.15 -2.78 -13.80
C ALA A 29 13.75 -3.50 -12.56
N LEU A 30 14.48 -4.59 -12.76
CA LEU A 30 14.98 -5.44 -11.67
C LEU A 30 15.95 -4.71 -10.70
N PRO A 31 17.02 -4.05 -11.18
CA PRO A 31 17.94 -3.34 -10.28
C PRO A 31 17.26 -2.18 -9.55
N ASN A 32 16.35 -1.48 -10.21
CA ASN A 32 15.60 -0.38 -9.59
C ASN A 32 14.72 -0.87 -8.44
N VAL A 33 14.09 -2.04 -8.56
CA VAL A 33 13.32 -2.65 -7.47
C VAL A 33 14.26 -3.11 -6.35
N LEU A 34 15.35 -3.80 -6.71
CA LEU A 34 16.27 -4.39 -5.73
C LEU A 34 16.97 -3.33 -4.87
N VAL A 35 17.42 -2.22 -5.46
CA VAL A 35 18.07 -1.11 -4.73
C VAL A 35 17.07 -0.35 -3.86
N ARG A 36 15.78 -0.31 -4.23
CA ARG A 36 14.75 0.39 -3.44
C ARG A 36 14.25 -0.38 -2.23
N ILE A 37 14.35 -1.71 -2.24
CA ILE A 37 13.90 -2.53 -1.10
C ILE A 37 14.64 -2.12 0.19
N PRO A 38 15.99 -2.06 0.24
CA PRO A 38 16.70 -1.62 1.44
C PRO A 38 16.34 -0.20 1.86
N SER A 39 16.29 0.76 0.93
CA SER A 39 16.02 2.17 1.27
C SER A 39 14.63 2.35 1.88
N SER A 40 13.62 1.71 1.29
CA SER A 40 12.25 1.73 1.83
C SER A 40 12.13 1.01 3.18
N LEU A 41 12.91 -0.06 3.39
CA LEU A 41 12.95 -0.73 4.69
C LEU A 41 13.49 0.21 5.76
N PHE A 42 14.62 0.88 5.51
CA PHE A 42 15.17 1.88 6.42
C PHE A 42 14.18 3.02 6.72
N GLU A 43 13.54 3.57 5.69
CA GLU A 43 12.55 4.64 5.84
C GLU A 43 11.35 4.18 6.69
N SER A 44 10.82 2.98 6.41
CA SER A 44 9.71 2.41 7.18
C SER A 44 10.08 2.12 8.64
N ILE A 45 11.31 1.67 8.91
CA ILE A 45 11.81 1.45 10.28
C ILE A 45 11.86 2.77 11.04
N ILE A 46 12.44 3.81 10.45
CA ILE A 46 12.54 5.13 11.08
C ILE A 46 11.15 5.69 11.33
N TRP A 47 10.26 5.62 10.34
CA TRP A 47 8.89 6.09 10.45
C TRP A 47 8.14 5.40 11.59
N VAL A 48 8.17 4.07 11.65
CA VAL A 48 7.46 3.30 12.68
C VAL A 48 8.10 3.47 14.05
N ALA A 49 9.43 3.53 14.14
CA ALA A 49 10.11 3.79 15.42
C ALA A 49 9.69 5.12 16.05
N ILE A 50 9.54 6.17 15.23
CA ILE A 50 9.10 7.49 15.71
C ILE A 50 7.61 7.49 16.03
N THR A 51 6.79 6.95 15.13
CA THR A 51 5.32 7.12 15.20
C THR A 51 4.62 6.10 16.11
N TYR A 52 5.14 4.89 16.22
CA TYR A 52 4.45 3.80 16.92
C TYR A 52 4.31 4.07 18.42
N TYR A 53 5.42 4.47 19.05
CA TYR A 53 5.46 4.75 20.48
C TYR A 53 4.84 6.11 20.82
N THR A 54 4.96 7.10 19.94
CA THR A 54 4.36 8.43 20.15
C THR A 54 2.83 8.40 20.08
N MET A 55 2.25 7.53 19.24
CA MET A 55 0.80 7.32 19.18
C MET A 55 0.25 6.43 20.32
N GLY A 56 1.11 5.76 21.10
CA GLY A 56 0.68 4.92 22.21
C GLY A 56 0.03 3.59 21.80
N PHE A 57 0.48 2.97 20.71
CA PHE A 57 0.08 1.62 20.30
C PHE A 57 0.53 0.55 21.32
N ALA A 58 0.00 -0.66 21.21
CA ALA A 58 0.33 -1.75 22.13
C ALA A 58 1.86 -2.05 22.14
N PRO A 59 2.55 -2.07 23.29
CA PRO A 59 4.02 -2.12 23.36
C PRO A 59 4.63 -3.49 23.02
N GLU A 60 3.82 -4.47 22.61
CA GLU A 60 4.31 -5.81 22.27
C GLU A 60 5.21 -5.80 21.02
N ALA A 61 6.42 -6.36 21.14
CA ALA A 61 7.37 -6.46 20.04
C ALA A 61 6.78 -7.17 18.80
N SER A 62 5.97 -8.22 19.00
CA SER A 62 5.31 -8.92 17.90
C SER A 62 4.40 -8.01 17.07
N ARG A 63 3.71 -7.06 17.72
CA ARG A 63 2.80 -6.11 17.06
C ARG A 63 3.54 -4.97 16.41
N PHE A 64 4.65 -4.54 17.01
CA PHE A 64 5.56 -3.59 16.39
C PHE A 64 6.09 -4.13 15.05
N PHE A 65 6.61 -5.35 15.01
CA PHE A 65 7.11 -5.95 13.76
C PHE A 65 5.99 -6.18 12.74
N LYS A 66 4.79 -6.56 13.20
CA LYS A 66 3.61 -6.67 12.32
C LYS A 66 3.18 -5.33 11.74
N HIS A 67 3.22 -4.27 12.53
CA HIS A 67 2.92 -2.92 12.08
C HIS A 67 3.97 -2.43 11.08
N LEU A 68 5.26 -2.67 11.38
CA LEU A 68 6.38 -2.39 10.48
C LEU A 68 6.22 -3.10 9.13
N LEU A 69 5.88 -4.38 9.15
CA LEU A 69 5.64 -5.16 7.93
C LEU A 69 4.53 -4.55 7.07
N VAL A 70 3.40 -4.17 7.68
CA VAL A 70 2.27 -3.57 6.94
C VAL A 70 2.65 -2.20 6.39
N VAL A 71 3.35 -1.35 7.15
CA VAL A 71 3.84 -0.04 6.67
C VAL A 71 4.80 -0.22 5.49
N PHE A 72 5.75 -1.14 5.61
CA PHE A 72 6.69 -1.45 4.53
C PHE A 72 5.98 -1.95 3.27
N MET A 73 5.02 -2.86 3.39
CA MET A 73 4.24 -3.38 2.25
C MET A 73 3.36 -2.29 1.62
N LEU A 74 2.76 -1.43 2.43
CA LEU A 74 1.99 -0.29 1.95
C LEU A 74 2.87 0.69 1.17
N GLN A 75 4.08 0.96 1.67
CA GLN A 75 5.05 1.83 1.00
C GLN A 75 5.52 1.23 -0.34
N GLN A 76 5.78 -0.08 -0.39
CA GLN A 76 6.12 -0.79 -1.62
C GLN A 76 4.99 -0.74 -2.66
N MET A 77 3.75 -0.96 -2.22
CA MET A 77 2.56 -0.84 -3.07
C MET A 77 2.43 0.58 -3.62
N ALA A 78 2.52 1.61 -2.77
CA ALA A 78 2.41 3.01 -3.19
C ALA A 78 3.51 3.41 -4.18
N ALA A 79 4.74 2.95 -3.95
CA ALA A 79 5.84 3.16 -4.88
C ALA A 79 5.58 2.48 -6.25
N GLY A 80 5.00 1.28 -6.24
CA GLY A 80 4.57 0.57 -7.45
C GLY A 80 3.50 1.36 -8.22
N LEU A 81 2.48 1.85 -7.52
CA LEU A 81 1.41 2.67 -8.12
C LEU A 81 1.98 3.92 -8.81
N PHE A 82 2.84 4.68 -8.14
CA PHE A 82 3.43 5.88 -8.74
C PHE A 82 4.32 5.57 -9.95
N ARG A 83 5.02 4.44 -9.97
CA ARG A 83 5.79 4.00 -11.14
C ARG A 83 4.87 3.70 -12.33
N VAL A 84 3.76 2.97 -12.11
CA VAL A 84 2.77 2.69 -13.16
C VAL A 84 2.22 3.99 -13.75
N THR A 85 1.80 4.92 -12.89
CA THR A 85 1.29 6.22 -13.34
C THR A 85 2.35 6.98 -14.15
N ALA A 86 3.61 6.97 -13.70
CA ALA A 86 4.72 7.59 -14.43
C ALA A 86 4.98 6.94 -15.80
N GLY A 87 4.91 5.61 -15.87
CA GLY A 87 5.08 4.85 -17.12
C GLY A 87 3.98 5.14 -18.15
N LEU A 88 2.72 5.32 -17.69
CA LEU A 88 1.56 5.58 -18.52
C LEU A 88 1.45 7.05 -18.97
N CYS A 89 1.56 8.00 -18.05
CA CYS A 89 1.29 9.41 -18.31
C CYS A 89 2.47 10.17 -18.93
N ARG A 90 3.72 9.75 -18.66
CA ARG A 90 4.98 10.19 -19.32
C ARG A 90 5.31 11.69 -19.31
N THR A 91 4.49 12.50 -18.67
CA THR A 91 4.69 13.94 -18.46
C THR A 91 4.48 14.28 -16.99
N VAL A 92 5.29 15.18 -16.44
CA VAL A 92 5.28 15.50 -15.00
C VAL A 92 3.90 16.02 -14.56
N VAL A 93 3.29 16.90 -15.34
CA VAL A 93 1.98 17.50 -15.03
C VAL A 93 0.89 16.42 -14.97
N VAL A 94 0.71 15.64 -16.04
CA VAL A 94 -0.34 14.61 -16.09
C VAL A 94 -0.11 13.53 -15.05
N THR A 95 1.15 13.12 -14.84
CA THR A 95 1.48 12.09 -13.84
C THR A 95 1.17 12.57 -12.41
N ASN A 96 1.47 13.83 -12.09
CA ASN A 96 1.20 14.37 -10.76
C ASN A 96 -0.31 14.47 -10.52
N THR A 97 -1.08 14.97 -11.48
CA THR A 97 -2.54 15.08 -11.38
C THR A 97 -3.20 13.69 -11.29
N ALA A 98 -2.82 12.77 -12.17
CA ALA A 98 -3.34 11.40 -12.17
C ALA A 98 -2.95 10.65 -10.89
N GLY A 99 -1.72 10.84 -10.41
CA GLY A 99 -1.24 10.25 -9.15
C GLY A 99 -2.03 10.77 -7.95
N SER A 100 -2.27 12.08 -7.89
CA SER A 100 -3.04 12.71 -6.80
C SER A 100 -4.49 12.24 -6.80
N LEU A 101 -5.12 12.13 -7.98
CA LEU A 101 -6.47 11.61 -8.12
C LEU A 101 -6.58 10.12 -7.77
N ALA A 102 -5.60 9.31 -8.18
CA ALA A 102 -5.55 7.89 -7.82
C ALA A 102 -5.44 7.69 -6.31
N VAL A 103 -4.57 8.46 -5.64
CA VAL A 103 -4.44 8.43 -4.17
C VAL A 103 -5.74 8.85 -3.50
N LEU A 104 -6.38 9.93 -3.96
CA LEU A 104 -7.67 10.39 -3.43
C LEU A 104 -8.75 9.28 -3.48
N ILE A 105 -8.89 8.64 -4.64
CA ILE A 105 -9.85 7.54 -4.81
C ILE A 105 -9.54 6.38 -3.87
N MET A 106 -8.27 6.00 -3.74
CA MET A 106 -7.86 4.94 -2.81
C MET A 106 -8.18 5.31 -1.35
N PHE A 107 -8.01 6.58 -0.96
CA PHE A 107 -8.31 7.06 0.40
C PHE A 107 -9.80 6.97 0.72
N VAL A 108 -10.67 7.44 -0.18
CA VAL A 108 -12.12 7.37 -0.01
C VAL A 108 -12.58 5.92 0.12
N LEU A 109 -12.02 5.04 -0.69
CA LEU A 109 -12.34 3.61 -0.70
C LEU A 109 -11.59 2.81 0.37
N GLY A 110 -10.73 3.43 1.18
CA GLY A 110 -9.82 2.77 2.13
C GLY A 110 -10.49 2.18 3.38
N GLY A 111 -11.81 2.23 3.48
CA GLY A 111 -12.59 1.65 4.58
C GLY A 111 -12.65 2.46 5.86
N PHE A 112 -11.71 3.39 6.08
CA PHE A 112 -11.73 4.29 7.24
C PHE A 112 -12.71 5.46 7.07
N ILE A 113 -12.68 6.14 5.92
CA ILE A 113 -13.57 7.29 5.63
C ILE A 113 -14.99 6.81 5.36
N LEU A 114 -15.12 5.78 4.51
CA LEU A 114 -16.38 5.18 4.15
C LEU A 114 -16.38 3.72 4.61
N PRO A 115 -17.15 3.36 5.66
CA PRO A 115 -17.24 1.99 6.10
C PRO A 115 -17.87 1.13 5.01
N LYS A 116 -17.46 -0.13 4.93
CA LYS A 116 -17.90 -1.08 3.89
C LYS A 116 -19.42 -1.17 3.79
N ASP A 117 -20.13 -1.14 4.91
CA ASP A 117 -21.59 -1.31 4.96
C ASP A 117 -22.35 -0.09 4.44
N ALA A 118 -21.71 1.08 4.35
CA ALA A 118 -22.28 2.27 3.73
C ALA A 118 -22.17 2.26 2.19
N ILE A 119 -21.37 1.35 1.62
CA ILE A 119 -21.17 1.26 0.16
C ILE A 119 -22.32 0.46 -0.47
N PRO A 120 -22.99 0.99 -1.52
CA PRO A 120 -24.02 0.25 -2.24
C PRO A 120 -23.50 -1.11 -2.74
N LYS A 121 -24.30 -2.17 -2.58
CA LYS A 121 -23.89 -3.57 -2.89
C LYS A 121 -23.27 -3.74 -4.29
N TRP A 122 -23.75 -2.99 -5.29
CA TRP A 122 -23.24 -3.04 -6.66
C TRP A 122 -21.85 -2.41 -6.85
N TRP A 123 -21.40 -1.56 -5.91
CA TRP A 123 -20.12 -0.86 -5.96
C TRP A 123 -19.08 -1.37 -4.94
N VAL A 124 -19.43 -2.40 -4.16
CA VAL A 124 -18.55 -3.00 -3.14
C VAL A 124 -17.24 -3.54 -3.71
N TRP A 125 -17.17 -3.88 -5.00
CA TRP A 125 -15.92 -4.30 -5.64
C TRP A 125 -14.83 -3.22 -5.57
N ALA A 126 -15.20 -1.94 -5.59
CA ALA A 126 -14.25 -0.83 -5.54
C ALA A 126 -13.50 -0.78 -4.19
N TYR A 127 -14.17 -1.17 -3.10
CA TYR A 127 -13.56 -1.33 -1.77
C TYR A 127 -12.46 -2.40 -1.79
N TRP A 128 -12.69 -3.53 -2.47
CA TRP A 128 -11.72 -4.62 -2.60
C TRP A 128 -10.59 -4.33 -3.58
N CYS A 129 -10.80 -3.41 -4.52
CA CYS A 129 -9.74 -2.94 -5.42
C CYS A 129 -8.79 -1.94 -4.75
N SER A 130 -9.21 -1.29 -3.65
CA SER A 130 -8.35 -0.33 -2.95
C SER A 130 -7.34 -1.06 -2.06
N PRO A 131 -6.03 -0.88 -2.27
CA PRO A 131 -5.01 -1.49 -1.42
C PRO A 131 -5.01 -0.88 0.00
N LEU A 132 -5.48 0.37 0.16
CA LEU A 132 -5.60 1.01 1.48
C LEU A 132 -6.59 0.31 2.41
N THR A 133 -7.62 -0.32 1.85
CA THR A 133 -8.57 -1.17 2.59
C THR A 133 -7.85 -2.28 3.36
N TYR A 134 -6.94 -2.98 2.70
CA TYR A 134 -6.20 -4.07 3.32
C TYR A 134 -5.21 -3.55 4.37
N ALA A 135 -4.56 -2.41 4.13
CA ALA A 135 -3.74 -1.78 5.15
C ALA A 135 -4.55 -1.42 6.40
N TYR A 136 -5.75 -0.85 6.23
CA TYR A 136 -6.66 -0.52 7.33
C TYR A 136 -7.09 -1.78 8.10
N ILE A 137 -7.50 -2.85 7.40
CA ILE A 137 -7.85 -4.14 8.03
C ILE A 137 -6.66 -4.70 8.82
N ALA A 138 -5.46 -4.67 8.24
CA ALA A 138 -4.26 -5.21 8.89
C ALA A 138 -3.86 -4.40 10.14
N PHE A 139 -3.90 -3.07 10.08
CA PHE A 139 -3.61 -2.21 11.24
C PHE A 139 -4.64 -2.39 12.36
N SER A 140 -5.92 -2.31 12.03
CA SER A 140 -7.00 -2.45 12.99
C SER A 140 -7.00 -3.83 13.65
N SER A 141 -6.84 -4.90 12.86
CA SER A 141 -6.74 -6.27 13.39
C SER A 141 -5.49 -6.44 14.29
N ASN A 142 -4.35 -5.88 13.90
CA ASN A 142 -3.12 -5.97 14.71
C ASN A 142 -3.23 -5.23 16.05
N GLU A 143 -3.89 -4.08 16.11
CA GLU A 143 -4.03 -3.33 17.36
C GLU A 143 -5.16 -3.89 18.25
N MET A 144 -6.34 -4.12 17.69
CA MET A 144 -7.55 -4.49 18.45
C MET A 144 -7.49 -5.89 19.06
N HIS A 145 -6.63 -6.78 18.54
CA HIS A 145 -6.36 -8.06 19.16
C HIS A 145 -5.32 -8.03 20.29
N SER A 146 -4.95 -6.85 20.80
CA SER A 146 -4.02 -6.75 21.94
C SER A 146 -4.71 -7.06 23.26
N PRO A 147 -4.01 -7.69 24.23
CA PRO A 147 -4.54 -7.94 25.57
C PRO A 147 -5.18 -6.68 26.17
N ARG A 148 -4.55 -5.51 25.95
CA ARG A 148 -5.08 -4.19 26.35
C ARG A 148 -6.55 -3.95 25.98
N TRP A 149 -6.99 -4.42 24.81
CA TRP A 149 -8.37 -4.27 24.32
C TRP A 149 -9.19 -5.55 24.45
N MET A 150 -8.54 -6.71 24.54
CA MET A 150 -9.21 -8.00 24.62
C MET A 150 -9.56 -8.42 26.06
N ASP A 151 -8.89 -7.83 27.06
CA ASP A 151 -9.14 -8.06 28.48
C ASP A 151 -10.28 -7.18 29.03
N LYS A 152 -10.73 -6.20 28.25
CA LYS A 152 -11.87 -5.32 28.57
C LYS A 152 -13.15 -5.84 27.92
N PHE A 153 -14.25 -5.74 28.64
CA PHE A 153 -15.56 -6.17 28.17
C PHE A 153 -16.52 -4.98 28.05
N VAL A 154 -17.32 -5.01 27.00
CA VAL A 154 -18.48 -4.12 26.79
C VAL A 154 -19.65 -4.67 27.62
N PRO A 155 -20.63 -3.85 28.04
CA PRO A 155 -21.81 -4.33 28.78
C PRO A 155 -22.54 -5.52 28.15
N ASP A 156 -22.47 -5.66 26.82
CA ASP A 156 -23.00 -6.79 26.05
C ASP A 156 -22.20 -8.11 26.20
N GLY A 157 -21.16 -8.14 27.04
CA GLY A 157 -20.31 -9.31 27.29
C GLY A 157 -19.26 -9.59 26.19
N LYS A 158 -19.23 -8.79 25.12
CA LYS A 158 -18.21 -8.87 24.07
C LYS A 158 -16.89 -8.24 24.52
N ARG A 159 -15.78 -8.76 24.01
CA ARG A 159 -14.47 -8.11 24.17
C ARG A 159 -14.46 -6.76 23.45
N LEU A 160 -13.90 -5.73 24.09
CA LEU A 160 -13.89 -4.36 23.59
C LEU A 160 -13.24 -4.26 22.20
N GLY A 161 -12.09 -4.92 21.99
CA GLY A 161 -11.43 -4.93 20.68
C GLY A 161 -12.31 -5.49 19.56
N VAL A 162 -13.12 -6.52 19.84
CA VAL A 162 -14.03 -7.12 18.85
C VAL A 162 -15.21 -6.18 18.56
N ALA A 163 -15.79 -5.57 19.60
CA ALA A 163 -16.88 -4.61 19.44
C ALA A 163 -16.46 -3.38 18.62
N VAL A 164 -15.23 -2.88 18.81
CA VAL A 164 -14.68 -1.77 18.03
C VAL A 164 -14.48 -2.15 16.56
N LEU A 165 -13.98 -3.35 16.28
CA LEU A 165 -13.82 -3.86 14.90
C LEU A 165 -15.19 -4.00 14.20
N GLU A 166 -16.18 -4.59 14.88
CA GLU A 166 -17.55 -4.73 14.36
C GLU A 166 -18.16 -3.36 14.05
N ASN A 167 -18.06 -2.41 14.98
CA ASN A 167 -18.62 -1.06 14.79
C ASN A 167 -17.92 -0.27 13.68
N SER A 168 -16.65 -0.58 13.42
CA SER A 168 -15.86 0.03 12.34
C SER A 168 -16.06 -0.67 10.99
N GLY A 169 -16.89 -1.72 10.92
CA GLY A 169 -17.10 -2.52 9.70
C GLY A 169 -15.87 -3.31 9.26
N VAL A 170 -14.95 -3.59 10.19
CA VAL A 170 -13.72 -4.36 9.95
C VAL A 170 -13.93 -5.81 10.39
N PHE A 171 -13.32 -6.74 9.66
CA PHE A 171 -13.39 -8.16 10.01
C PHE A 171 -12.77 -8.46 11.38
N THR A 172 -13.46 -9.25 12.18
CA THR A 172 -13.10 -9.58 13.58
C THR A 172 -12.12 -10.73 13.71
N ASN A 173 -11.93 -11.56 12.67
CA ASN A 173 -11.03 -12.71 12.75
C ASN A 173 -9.57 -12.28 12.61
N LYS A 174 -8.71 -12.84 13.48
CA LYS A 174 -7.26 -12.58 13.50
C LYS A 174 -6.54 -12.97 12.20
N GLU A 175 -7.09 -13.91 11.45
CA GLU A 175 -6.54 -14.39 10.17
C GLU A 175 -6.55 -13.31 9.08
N TRP A 176 -7.47 -12.35 9.16
CA TRP A 176 -7.56 -11.25 8.19
C TRP A 176 -6.31 -10.38 8.16
N TYR A 177 -5.51 -10.37 9.23
CA TYR A 177 -4.18 -9.73 9.21
C TYR A 177 -3.29 -10.29 8.10
N TRP A 178 -3.20 -11.63 8.00
CA TRP A 178 -2.33 -12.28 7.02
C TRP A 178 -2.92 -12.22 5.61
N ILE A 179 -4.24 -12.35 5.48
CA ILE A 179 -4.94 -12.19 4.19
C ILE A 179 -4.70 -10.78 3.65
N ALA A 180 -4.85 -9.76 4.49
CA ALA A 180 -4.65 -8.37 4.10
C ALA A 180 -3.19 -8.05 3.77
N THR A 181 -2.23 -8.58 4.54
CA THR A 181 -0.80 -8.44 4.25
C THR A 181 -0.43 -9.13 2.93
N GLY A 182 -0.98 -10.32 2.67
CA GLY A 182 -0.82 -11.04 1.41
C GLY A 182 -1.43 -10.30 0.22
N ALA A 183 -2.60 -9.68 0.41
CA ALA A 183 -3.23 -8.84 -0.61
C ALA A 183 -2.36 -7.62 -0.96
N LEU A 184 -1.79 -6.94 0.03
CA LEU A 184 -0.85 -5.83 -0.19
C LEU A 184 0.39 -6.25 -0.99
N LEU A 185 0.94 -7.43 -0.69
CA LEU A 185 2.03 -8.02 -1.48
C LEU A 185 1.57 -8.28 -2.92
N GLY A 186 0.37 -8.85 -3.10
CA GLY A 186 -0.23 -9.09 -4.41
C GLY A 186 -0.37 -7.81 -5.23
N PHE A 187 -0.89 -6.73 -4.66
CA PHE A 187 -0.95 -5.42 -5.31
C PHE A 187 0.42 -4.86 -5.65
N THR A 188 1.40 -5.03 -4.77
CA THR A 188 2.78 -4.63 -5.03
C THR A 188 3.34 -5.34 -6.27
N ILE A 189 3.17 -6.67 -6.36
CA ILE A 189 3.62 -7.46 -7.52
C ILE A 189 2.87 -7.01 -8.77
N LEU A 190 1.54 -6.88 -8.69
CA LEU A 190 0.68 -6.44 -9.80
C LEU A 190 1.14 -5.10 -10.38
N PHE A 191 1.36 -4.08 -9.54
CA PHE A 191 1.79 -2.77 -10.01
C PHE A 191 3.21 -2.81 -10.61
N ASN A 192 4.13 -3.59 -10.05
CA ASN A 192 5.46 -3.73 -10.64
C ASN A 192 5.41 -4.45 -12.00
N VAL A 193 4.55 -5.46 -12.16
CA VAL A 193 4.32 -6.14 -13.45
C VAL A 193 3.71 -5.17 -14.46
N LEU A 194 2.66 -4.43 -14.09
CA LEU A 194 2.05 -3.41 -14.95
C LEU A 194 3.04 -2.33 -15.37
N PHE A 195 3.93 -1.92 -14.47
CA PHE A 195 4.99 -0.98 -14.79
C PHE A 195 5.96 -1.58 -15.82
N SER A 196 6.41 -2.82 -15.64
CA SER A 196 7.27 -3.51 -16.61
C SER A 196 6.60 -3.62 -18.00
N LEU A 197 5.32 -3.99 -18.03
CA LEU A 197 4.53 -4.04 -19.27
C LEU A 197 4.41 -2.67 -19.93
N SER A 198 4.20 -1.61 -19.14
CA SER A 198 4.15 -0.23 -19.65
C SER A 198 5.47 0.19 -20.30
N LEU A 199 6.62 -0.26 -19.78
CA LEU A 199 7.92 0.02 -20.40
C LEU A 199 8.16 -0.81 -21.66
N MET A 200 7.61 -2.03 -21.71
CA MET A 200 7.82 -2.96 -22.81
C MET A 200 7.00 -2.61 -24.05
N TYR A 201 5.71 -2.33 -23.89
CA TYR A 201 4.80 -2.15 -25.04
C TYR A 201 4.64 -0.70 -25.49
N LEU A 202 4.88 0.24 -24.60
CA LEU A 202 4.54 1.63 -24.86
C LEU A 202 5.76 2.29 -25.55
N ASN A 203 5.61 2.75 -26.79
CA ASN A 203 6.71 3.38 -27.56
C ASN A 203 6.91 4.85 -27.25
N ARG A 204 8.13 5.36 -27.49
CA ARG A 204 8.46 6.78 -27.38
C ARG A 204 7.56 7.58 -28.33
N LYS A 205 6.83 8.58 -27.80
CA LYS A 205 6.31 9.68 -28.61
C LYS A 205 7.32 10.81 -28.58
#